data_AF-A0A921CK50-F1
#
_entry.id   AF-A0A921CK50-F1
#
_cell.length_a   1.000
_cell.length_b   1.000
_cell.length_c   1.000
_cell.angle_alpha   90.00
_cell.angle_beta   90.00
_cell.angle_gamma   90.00
#
_symmetry.space_group_name_H-M   'P 1'
#
loop_
_entity.id
_entity.type
_entity.pdbx_description
1 polymer ?
#
loop_
_entity_poly.entity_id
_entity_poly.type
_entity_poly.pdbx_seq_one_letter_code
_entity_poly.pdbx_strand_id
1 'polypeptide(L)'
;MEFEDVSAKATQDERILAALAHASVILPFWGLIGAIVIWVTQREKSRFVSFQALQGVAYQLVLVLGGFLGFACYMCSVLGMLLMMPIGRIEPDTAGEALATIVFLFPFCILGLLMLAGFAFVLYGLYGAVRVLQGHDFRYVVIGPWLERYLGAYGEPAATG
;
A
#
# COMPACT_ATOMS: atom_id res chain seq x y z
N MET A 1 -3.87 -2.59 26.82
CA MET A 1 -5.28 -2.77 26.44
C MET A 1 -5.28 -3.90 25.43
N GLU A 2 -5.55 -5.13 25.88
CA GLU A 2 -5.64 -6.28 24.97
C GLU A 2 -6.77 -5.99 23.97
N PHE A 3 -6.40 -5.93 22.70
CA PHE A 3 -7.32 -5.62 21.60
C PHE A 3 -8.15 -6.84 21.17
N GLU A 4 -7.98 -8.00 21.82
CA GLU A 4 -8.55 -9.31 21.46
C GLU A 4 -10.08 -9.39 21.47
N ASP A 5 -10.78 -8.32 21.87
CA ASP A 5 -12.24 -8.29 22.00
C ASP A 5 -12.95 -7.14 21.24
N VAL A 6 -12.19 -6.30 20.52
CA VAL A 6 -12.79 -5.13 19.85
C VAL A 6 -13.52 -5.54 18.58
N SER A 7 -12.92 -6.40 17.75
CA SER A 7 -13.55 -6.91 16.53
C SER A 7 -14.75 -7.81 16.84
N ALA A 8 -14.68 -8.59 17.93
CA ALA A 8 -15.76 -9.46 18.39
C ALA A 8 -17.03 -8.66 18.75
N LYS A 9 -16.88 -7.47 19.34
CA LYS A 9 -17.99 -6.56 19.69
C LYS A 9 -18.45 -5.66 18.53
N ALA A 10 -17.69 -5.55 17.45
CA ALA A 10 -18.06 -4.74 16.29
C ALA A 10 -19.30 -5.30 15.59
N THR A 11 -20.23 -4.42 15.24
CA THR A 11 -21.43 -4.75 14.46
C THR A 11 -21.07 -5.18 13.04
N GLN A 12 -22.00 -5.86 12.37
CA GLN A 12 -21.79 -6.29 10.98
C GLN A 12 -21.52 -5.10 10.04
N ASP A 13 -22.22 -3.97 10.23
CA ASP A 13 -22.02 -2.76 9.42
C ASP A 13 -20.63 -2.15 9.63
N GLU A 14 -20.14 -2.14 10.87
CA GLU A 14 -18.79 -1.70 11.18
C GLU A 14 -17.73 -2.60 10.53
N ARG A 15 -17.92 -3.92 10.56
CA ARG A 15 -17.03 -4.87 9.88
C ARG A 15 -17.03 -4.68 8.37
N ILE A 16 -18.17 -4.42 7.76
CA ILE A 16 -18.28 -4.14 6.31
C ILE A 16 -17.54 -2.85 5.98
N LEU A 17 -17.76 -1.76 6.72
CA LEU A 17 -17.09 -0.48 6.47
C LEU A 17 -15.58 -0.58 6.64
N ALA A 18 -15.12 -1.27 7.68
CA ALA A 18 -13.71 -1.52 7.89
C ALA A 18 -13.12 -2.36 6.75
N ALA A 19 -13.77 -3.46 6.36
CA ALA A 19 -13.35 -4.30 5.24
C ALA A 19 -13.31 -3.52 3.91
N LEU A 20 -14.27 -2.63 3.65
CA LEU A 20 -14.30 -1.77 2.46
C LEU A 20 -13.10 -0.82 2.42
N ALA A 21 -12.68 -0.28 3.57
CA ALA A 21 -11.49 0.58 3.63
C ALA A 21 -10.20 -0.17 3.27
N HIS A 22 -10.13 -1.48 3.53
CA HIS A 22 -9.02 -2.33 3.07
C HIS A 22 -9.18 -2.74 1.61
N ALA A 23 -10.38 -3.18 1.21
CA ALA A 23 -10.67 -3.66 -0.14
C ALA A 23 -10.52 -2.58 -1.21
N SER A 24 -10.63 -1.31 -0.82
CA SER A 24 -10.46 -0.18 -1.74
C SER A 24 -9.06 -0.13 -2.37
N VAL A 25 -8.06 -0.84 -1.81
CA VAL A 25 -6.71 -1.02 -2.38
C VAL A 25 -6.70 -1.52 -3.84
N ILE A 26 -7.76 -2.19 -4.30
CA ILE A 26 -7.92 -2.64 -5.69
C ILE A 26 -7.82 -1.47 -6.69
N LEU A 27 -8.26 -0.28 -6.28
CA LEU A 27 -8.21 0.92 -7.09
C LEU A 27 -7.16 1.87 -6.50
N PRO A 28 -5.90 1.85 -6.97
CA PRO A 28 -4.92 2.84 -6.54
C PRO A 28 -5.45 4.27 -6.72
N PHE A 29 -5.09 5.18 -5.82
CA PHE A 29 -5.60 6.56 -5.70
C PHE A 29 -7.06 6.69 -5.27
N TRP A 30 -8.01 6.14 -6.05
CA TRP A 30 -9.44 6.21 -5.72
C TRP A 30 -9.77 5.45 -4.45
N GLY A 31 -9.11 4.32 -4.25
CA GLY A 31 -9.19 3.53 -3.04
C GLY A 31 -8.71 4.27 -1.81
N LEU A 32 -7.63 5.04 -1.95
CA LEU A 32 -7.06 5.83 -0.86
C LEU A 32 -8.05 6.90 -0.44
N ILE A 33 -8.66 7.59 -1.41
CA ILE A 33 -9.74 8.54 -1.16
C ILE A 33 -10.90 7.84 -0.44
N GLY A 34 -11.33 6.67 -0.92
CA GLY A 34 -12.39 5.89 -0.27
C GLY A 34 -12.08 5.54 1.18
N ALA A 35 -10.87 5.07 1.48
CA ALA A 35 -10.43 4.75 2.83
C ALA A 35 -10.36 5.99 3.72
N ILE A 36 -9.90 7.13 3.19
CA ILE A 36 -9.88 8.43 3.91
C ILE A 36 -11.32 8.87 4.23
N VAL A 37 -12.23 8.77 3.27
CA VAL A 37 -13.64 9.15 3.47
C VAL A 37 -14.27 8.28 4.56
N ILE A 38 -14.05 6.97 4.54
CA ILE A 38 -14.53 6.07 5.60
C ILE A 38 -13.92 6.47 6.95
N TRP A 39 -12.62 6.73 7.00
CA TRP A 39 -11.95 7.15 8.23
C TRP A 39 -12.54 8.46 8.77
N VAL A 40 -12.62 9.52 7.97
CA VAL A 40 -13.13 10.84 8.38
C VAL A 40 -14.58 10.74 8.87
N THR A 41 -15.43 9.99 8.16
CA THR A 41 -16.85 9.89 8.49
C THR A 41 -17.15 9.01 9.71
N GLN A 42 -16.24 8.09 10.05
CA GLN A 42 -16.41 7.14 11.14
C GLN A 42 -15.51 7.40 12.36
N ARG A 43 -14.56 8.36 12.29
CA ARG A 43 -13.59 8.63 13.37
C ARG A 43 -14.21 8.94 14.72
N GLU A 44 -15.40 9.56 14.74
CA GLU A 44 -16.11 9.95 15.96
C GLU A 44 -17.25 8.99 16.32
N LYS A 45 -17.60 8.08 15.40
CA LYS A 45 -18.75 7.15 15.54
C LYS A 45 -18.34 5.77 15.98
N SER A 46 -17.21 5.26 15.46
CA SER A 46 -16.71 3.93 15.77
C SER A 46 -15.19 3.93 15.87
N ARG A 47 -14.67 3.63 17.06
CA ARG A 47 -13.23 3.47 17.28
C ARG A 47 -12.65 2.31 16.46
N PHE A 48 -13.41 1.22 16.31
CA PHE A 48 -13.00 0.07 15.52
C PHE A 48 -12.85 0.42 14.04
N VAL A 49 -13.88 0.99 13.42
CA VAL A 49 -13.83 1.37 12.00
C VAL A 49 -12.79 2.45 11.77
N SER A 50 -12.67 3.42 12.67
CA SER A 50 -11.64 4.45 12.58
C SER A 50 -10.24 3.86 12.53
N PHE A 51 -9.93 2.93 13.42
CA PHE A 51 -8.62 2.29 13.47
C PHE A 51 -8.32 1.50 12.20
N GLN A 52 -9.24 0.63 11.76
CA GLN A 52 -9.06 -0.19 10.56
C GLN A 52 -8.99 0.66 9.28
N ALA A 53 -9.85 1.67 9.16
CA ALA A 53 -9.80 2.58 8.02
C ALA A 53 -8.48 3.37 7.98
N LEU A 54 -7.97 3.84 9.11
CA LEU A 54 -6.68 4.54 9.17
C LEU A 54 -5.51 3.61 8.82
N GLN A 55 -5.55 2.34 9.22
CA GLN A 55 -4.61 1.32 8.76
C GLN A 55 -4.68 1.14 7.23
N GLY A 56 -5.88 1.07 6.67
CA GLY A 56 -6.12 1.05 5.22
C GLY A 56 -5.54 2.26 4.50
N VAL A 57 -5.75 3.47 5.04
CA VAL A 57 -5.19 4.72 4.50
C VAL A 57 -3.67 4.68 4.48
N ALA A 58 -3.04 4.37 5.62
CA ALA A 58 -1.59 4.31 5.73
C ALA A 58 -0.98 3.27 4.77
N TYR A 59 -1.62 2.11 4.66
CA TYR A 59 -1.20 1.04 3.75
C TYR A 59 -1.28 1.48 2.28
N GLN A 60 -2.40 2.08 1.87
CA GLN A 60 -2.57 2.54 0.49
C GLN A 60 -1.69 3.74 0.15
N LEU A 61 -1.34 4.57 1.13
CA LEU A 61 -0.36 5.64 0.95
C LEU A 61 1.02 5.07 0.59
N VAL A 62 1.44 3.98 1.24
CA VAL A 62 2.68 3.27 0.89
C VAL A 62 2.63 2.74 -0.55
N LEU A 63 1.49 2.17 -0.98
CA LEU A 63 1.31 1.73 -2.36
C LEU A 63 1.47 2.88 -3.36
N VAL A 64 0.83 4.01 -3.09
CA VAL A 64 0.86 5.19 -3.98
C VAL A 64 2.27 5.76 -4.07
N LEU A 65 2.95 5.97 -2.94
CA LEU A 65 4.30 6.50 -2.91
C LEU A 65 5.32 5.53 -3.53
N GLY A 66 5.21 4.24 -3.21
CA GLY A 66 6.02 3.19 -3.81
C GLY A 66 5.78 3.06 -5.31
N GLY A 67 4.53 3.26 -5.77
CA GLY A 67 4.15 3.30 -7.18
C GLY A 67 4.79 4.46 -7.92
N PHE A 68 4.80 5.67 -7.35
CA PHE A 68 5.49 6.82 -7.94
C PHE A 68 7.00 6.60 -8.03
N LEU A 69 7.62 6.07 -6.97
CA LEU A 69 9.05 5.75 -6.96
C LEU A 69 9.39 4.68 -8.01
N GLY A 70 8.60 3.60 -8.05
CA GLY A 70 8.75 2.53 -9.02
C GLY A 70 8.59 3.02 -10.46
N PHE A 71 7.59 3.87 -10.71
CA PHE A 71 7.39 4.49 -12.01
C PHE A 71 8.57 5.39 -12.41
N ALA A 72 9.13 6.17 -11.47
CA ALA A 72 10.33 6.97 -11.73
C ALA A 72 11.54 6.09 -12.09
N CYS A 73 11.78 5.00 -11.34
CA CYS A 73 12.84 4.03 -11.66
C CYS A 73 12.64 3.40 -13.04
N TYR A 74 11.39 3.06 -13.39
CA TYR A 74 11.04 2.54 -14.70
C TYR A 74 11.32 3.56 -15.81
N MET A 75 10.90 4.83 -15.65
CA MET A 75 11.20 5.89 -16.62
C MET A 75 12.70 6.11 -16.79
N CYS A 76 13.48 6.12 -15.71
CA CYS A 76 14.94 6.21 -15.79
C CYS A 76 15.54 5.01 -16.55
N SER A 77 15.02 3.80 -16.35
CA SER A 77 15.48 2.61 -17.08
C SER A 77 15.18 2.69 -18.58
N VAL A 78 13.99 3.17 -18.96
CA VAL A 78 13.60 3.38 -20.36
C VAL A 78 14.48 4.45 -21.00
N LEU A 79 14.71 5.56 -20.30
CA LEU A 79 15.61 6.61 -20.79
C LEU A 79 17.04 6.07 -20.97
N GLY A 80 17.56 5.33 -19.99
CA GLY A 80 18.86 4.67 -20.07
C GLY A 80 18.95 3.72 -21.26
N MET A 81 17.89 2.94 -21.51
CA MET A 81 17.79 2.09 -22.69
C MET A 81 17.89 2.89 -23.98
N LEU A 82 17.12 3.97 -24.14
CA LEU A 82 17.12 4.80 -25.34
C LEU A 82 18.48 5.46 -25.61
N LEU A 83 19.18 5.91 -24.56
CA LEU A 83 20.48 6.56 -24.67
C LEU A 83 21.63 5.60 -24.94
N MET A 84 21.58 4.38 -24.39
CA MET A 84 22.67 3.40 -24.48
C MET A 84 22.54 2.45 -25.68
N MET A 85 21.33 2.29 -26.23
CA MET A 85 21.08 1.39 -27.36
C MET A 85 21.90 1.69 -28.63
N PRO A 86 22.15 2.96 -29.02
CA PRO A 86 23.03 3.27 -30.14
C PRO A 86 24.47 2.80 -29.92
N ILE A 87 24.99 2.88 -28.69
CA ILE A 87 26.38 2.56 -28.35
C ILE A 87 26.69 1.08 -28.61
N GLY A 88 25.77 0.18 -28.23
CA GLY A 88 25.90 -1.26 -28.48
C GLY A 88 25.76 -1.67 -29.95
N ARG A 89 25.57 -0.71 -30.88
CA ARG A 89 25.42 -0.95 -32.33
C ARG A 89 26.53 -0.34 -33.19
N ILE A 90 27.46 0.43 -32.59
CA ILE A 90 28.54 1.11 -33.31
C ILE A 90 29.63 0.13 -33.76
N GLU A 91 30.02 -0.80 -32.88
CA GLU A 91 30.91 -1.92 -33.19
C GLU A 91 30.26 -3.20 -32.65
N PRO A 92 29.53 -3.96 -33.49
CA PRO A 92 28.89 -5.20 -33.05
C PRO A 92 29.96 -6.28 -32.86
N ASP A 93 30.50 -6.34 -31.64
CA ASP A 93 31.21 -7.50 -31.12
C ASP A 93 30.31 -8.26 -30.14
N THR A 94 30.75 -9.45 -29.72
CA THR A 94 29.96 -10.32 -28.83
C THR A 94 29.63 -9.65 -27.50
N ALA A 95 30.50 -8.75 -27.01
CA ALA A 95 30.28 -8.02 -25.76
C ALA A 95 29.23 -6.91 -25.91
N GLY A 96 29.27 -6.14 -27.00
CA GLY A 96 28.32 -5.09 -27.33
C GLY A 96 26.90 -5.62 -27.56
N GLU A 97 26.77 -6.78 -28.22
CA GLU A 97 25.48 -7.45 -28.42
C GLU A 97 24.86 -7.94 -27.09
N ALA A 98 25.69 -8.51 -26.21
CA ALA A 98 25.25 -8.92 -24.87
C ALA A 98 24.80 -7.72 -24.03
N LEU A 99 25.56 -6.63 -24.06
CA LEU A 99 25.20 -5.38 -23.37
C LEU A 99 23.88 -4.80 -23.90
N ALA A 100 23.71 -4.73 -25.23
CA ALA A 100 22.48 -4.23 -25.85
C ALA A 100 21.26 -5.06 -25.45
N THR A 101 21.41 -6.37 -25.34
CA THR A 101 20.34 -7.28 -24.87
C THR A 101 19.98 -7.01 -23.41
N ILE A 102 20.97 -6.89 -22.52
CA ILE A 102 20.73 -6.58 -21.10
C ILE A 102 20.03 -5.23 -20.95
N VAL A 103 20.54 -4.19 -21.62
CA VAL A 103 19.98 -2.84 -21.60
C VAL A 103 18.54 -2.82 -22.12
N PHE A 104 18.24 -3.60 -23.16
CA PHE A 104 16.89 -3.74 -23.71
C PHE A 104 15.94 -4.46 -22.76
N LEU A 105 16.37 -5.54 -22.09
CA LEU A 105 15.53 -6.32 -21.18
C LEU A 105 15.32 -5.64 -19.82
N PHE A 106 16.25 -4.77 -19.40
CA PHE A 106 16.27 -4.18 -18.07
C PHE A 106 14.97 -3.43 -17.68
N PRO A 107 14.36 -2.58 -18.52
CA PRO A 107 13.07 -1.95 -18.21
C PRO A 107 11.92 -2.95 -18.03
N PHE A 108 11.92 -4.04 -18.79
CA PHE A 108 10.89 -5.10 -18.68
C PHE A 108 11.04 -5.88 -17.37
N CYS A 109 12.28 -6.13 -16.92
CA CYS A 109 12.53 -6.72 -15.61
C CYS A 109 12.00 -5.83 -14.49
N ILE A 110 12.29 -4.52 -14.55
CA ILE A 110 11.75 -3.55 -13.57
C ILE A 110 10.23 -3.54 -13.59
N LEU A 111 9.61 -3.43 -14.77
CA LEU A 111 8.16 -3.44 -14.91
C LEU A 111 7.54 -4.73 -14.35
N GLY A 112 8.12 -5.89 -14.66
CA GLY A 112 7.68 -7.18 -14.15
C GLY A 112 7.75 -7.25 -12.62
N LEU A 113 8.86 -6.78 -12.02
CA LEU A 113 9.00 -6.72 -10.56
C LEU A 113 7.98 -5.76 -9.93
N LEU A 114 7.73 -4.60 -10.55
CA LEU A 114 6.72 -3.64 -10.06
C LEU A 114 5.30 -4.23 -10.12
N MET A 115 4.96 -4.96 -11.19
CA MET A 115 3.68 -5.64 -11.31
C MET A 115 3.50 -6.73 -10.25
N LEU A 116 4.52 -7.56 -10.02
CA LEU A 116 4.49 -8.59 -8.99
C LEU A 116 4.37 -7.99 -7.59
N ALA A 117 5.14 -6.94 -7.29
CA ALA A 117 5.07 -6.24 -6.02
C ALA A 117 3.70 -5.58 -5.81
N GLY A 118 3.16 -4.91 -6.83
CA GLY A 118 1.83 -4.30 -6.78
C GLY A 118 0.73 -5.33 -6.55
N PHE A 119 0.81 -6.48 -7.24
CA PHE A 119 -0.15 -7.57 -7.06
C PHE A 119 -0.09 -8.16 -5.65
N ALA A 120 1.12 -8.44 -5.14
CA ALA A 120 1.31 -8.91 -3.77
C ALA A 120 0.75 -7.91 -2.73
N PHE A 121 0.90 -6.61 -2.98
CA PHE A 121 0.38 -5.55 -2.13
C PHE A 121 -1.16 -5.53 -2.12
N VAL A 122 -1.79 -5.59 -3.29
CA VAL A 122 -3.26 -5.66 -3.40
C VAL A 122 -3.80 -6.92 -2.70
N LEU A 123 -3.16 -8.07 -2.92
CA LEU A 123 -3.56 -9.32 -2.26
C LEU A 123 -3.47 -9.23 -0.74
N TYR A 124 -2.42 -8.62 -0.19
CA TYR A 124 -2.28 -8.49 1.25
C TYR A 124 -3.29 -7.50 1.85
N GLY A 125 -3.63 -6.42 1.14
CA GLY A 125 -4.73 -5.55 1.55
C GLY A 125 -6.09 -6.26 1.52
N LEU A 126 -6.35 -7.08 0.50
CA LEU A 126 -7.58 -7.90 0.42
C LEU A 126 -7.64 -8.98 1.48
N TYR A 127 -6.50 -9.59 1.82
CA TYR A 127 -6.40 -10.48 2.96
C TYR A 127 -6.83 -9.76 4.25
N GLY A 128 -6.38 -8.52 4.46
CA GLY A 128 -6.83 -7.68 5.55
C GLY A 128 -8.34 -7.45 5.55
N ALA A 129 -8.91 -7.12 4.38
CA ALA A 129 -10.36 -6.94 4.22
C ALA A 129 -11.16 -8.19 4.64
N VAL A 130 -10.73 -9.37 4.17
CA VAL A 130 -11.39 -10.64 4.51
C VAL A 130 -11.29 -10.95 6.01
N ARG A 131 -10.12 -10.75 6.61
CA ARG A 131 -9.89 -11.01 8.04
C ARG A 131 -10.75 -10.12 8.93
N VAL A 132 -10.85 -8.83 8.60
CA VAL A 132 -11.72 -7.87 9.30
C VAL A 132 -13.19 -8.24 9.13
N LEU A 133 -13.60 -8.64 7.93
CA LEU A 133 -14.98 -9.04 7.66
C LEU A 133 -15.39 -10.29 8.46
N GLN A 134 -14.45 -11.22 8.67
CA GLN A 134 -14.64 -12.41 9.50
C GLN A 134 -14.72 -12.11 11.01
N GLY A 135 -14.48 -10.85 11.43
CA GLY A 135 -14.47 -10.48 12.84
C GLY A 135 -13.16 -10.84 13.55
N HIS A 136 -12.07 -11.06 12.82
CA HIS A 136 -10.74 -11.17 13.41
C HIS A 136 -10.13 -9.77 13.58
N ASP A 137 -9.30 -9.59 14.61
CA ASP A 137 -8.46 -8.41 14.71
C ASP A 137 -7.36 -8.49 13.65
N PHE A 138 -7.42 -7.56 12.69
CA PHE A 138 -6.40 -7.42 11.67
C PHE A 138 -5.50 -6.23 11.97
N ARG A 139 -4.20 -6.40 11.69
CA ARG A 139 -3.19 -5.35 11.79
C ARG A 139 -2.12 -5.58 10.74
N TYR A 140 -1.74 -4.51 10.04
CA TYR A 140 -0.55 -4.55 9.21
C TYR A 140 0.70 -4.59 10.08
N VAL A 141 1.55 -5.60 9.88
CA VAL A 141 2.77 -5.87 10.66
C VAL A 141 3.68 -4.64 10.84
N VAL A 142 3.81 -3.79 9.82
CA VAL A 142 4.73 -2.64 9.85
C VAL A 142 4.06 -1.37 10.40
N ILE A 143 2.75 -1.21 10.21
CA ILE A 143 2.03 0.05 10.49
C ILE A 143 1.38 0.05 11.88
N GLY A 144 1.04 -1.14 12.42
CA GLY A 144 0.35 -1.28 13.71
C GLY A 144 0.99 -0.52 14.88
N PRO A 145 2.31 -0.67 15.15
CA PRO A 145 2.96 -0.02 16.30
C PRO A 145 3.05 1.51 16.20
N TRP A 146 3.14 2.06 14.98
CA TRP A 146 3.20 3.50 14.76
C TRP A 146 1.83 4.17 14.98
N LEU A 147 0.76 3.50 14.54
CA LEU A 147 -0.60 4.02 14.67
C LEU A 147 -1.10 4.03 16.12
N GLU A 148 -0.71 3.04 16.93
CA GLU A 148 -1.04 3.00 18.36
C GLU A 148 -0.46 4.18 19.13
N ARG A 149 0.75 4.63 18.78
CA ARG A 149 1.34 5.85 19.36
C ARG A 149 0.57 7.11 18.95
N TYR A 150 0.17 7.20 17.68
CA TYR A 150 -0.58 8.36 17.18
C TYR A 150 -1.97 8.48 17.83
N LEU A 151 -2.71 7.37 17.94
CA LEU A 151 -4.04 7.36 18.56
C LEU A 151 -3.99 7.43 20.10
N GLY A 152 -2.91 6.92 20.72
CA GLY A 152 -2.67 7.09 22.16
C GLY A 152 -2.46 8.56 22.55
N ALA A 153 -1.77 9.34 21.71
CA ALA A 153 -1.57 10.77 21.91
C ALA A 153 -2.86 11.61 21.75
N TYR A 154 -3.84 11.14 20.99
CA TYR A 154 -5.17 11.76 20.85
C TYR A 154 -6.18 11.31 21.93
N GLY A 155 -5.85 10.28 22.70
CA GLY A 155 -6.71 9.69 23.74
C GLY A 155 -6.60 10.36 25.10
N GLU A 156 -5.63 11.24 25.31
CA GLU A 156 -5.61 12.12 26.49
C GLU A 156 -6.39 13.40 26.14
N PRO A 157 -7.60 13.63 26.69
CA PRO A 157 -7.99 15.01 26.93
C PRO A 157 -6.87 15.61 27.76
N ALA A 158 -6.39 16.80 27.37
CA ALA A 158 -5.49 17.60 28.16
C ALA A 158 -6.03 17.69 29.60
N ALA A 159 -5.54 16.81 30.47
CA ALA A 159 -5.78 16.85 31.90
C ALA A 159 -4.86 17.93 32.45
N THR A 160 -5.38 19.16 32.36
CA THR A 160 -5.27 20.24 33.35
C THR A 160 -3.90 20.57 33.94
N GLY A 161 -3.50 21.83 33.70
CA GLY A 161 -2.58 22.62 34.49
C GLY A 161 -2.67 24.07 34.05
#